data_AF-A0A964VLF4-F1
#
_entry.id   AF-A0A964VLF4-F1
#
_cell.length_a   1.000
_cell.length_b   1.000
_cell.length_c   1.000
_cell.angle_alpha   90.00
_cell.angle_beta   90.00
_cell.angle_gamma   90.00
#
_symmetry.space_group_name_H-M   'P 1'
#
loop_
_entity.id
_entity.type
_entity.pdbx_description
1 polymer ?
#
loop_
_entity_poly.entity_id
_entity_poly.type
_entity_poly.pdbx_seq_one_letter_code
_entity_poly.pdbx_strand_id
1 'polypeptide(L)'
;MFDHDGSAGWTLRSAGWVEGETIFSGGDRTRVTVQCIIAGRASGTVWFDDVSVAEVVYEQEPKALPGDSKRGEQIFFNHPVAGCVRCHAVAGKGGVTRPALDGIASRKDEAYIVESLLSPNAKTAEGFKLAVSPMPPVGLILKGQELADVKAYLLTLKAGN
;
A
#
# COMPACT_ATOMS: atom_id res chain seq x y z
N MET A 1 -5.57 7.91 3.96
CA MET A 1 -5.17 8.97 4.90
C MET A 1 -5.95 8.67 6.17
N PHE A 2 -5.29 8.28 7.26
CA PHE A 2 -5.97 7.94 8.52
C PHE A 2 -6.00 9.20 9.37
N ASP A 3 -7.20 9.67 9.74
CA ASP A 3 -7.35 10.87 10.56
C ASP A 3 -6.80 10.61 11.97
N HIS A 4 -5.96 11.54 12.44
CA HIS A 4 -5.22 11.40 13.71
C HIS A 4 -6.10 11.58 14.96
N ASP A 5 -7.39 11.87 14.80
CA ASP A 5 -8.35 12.23 15.85
C ASP A 5 -9.56 11.28 15.97
N GLY A 6 -9.72 10.28 15.09
CA GLY A 6 -10.57 9.11 15.30
C GLY A 6 -12.05 9.40 15.61
N SER A 7 -12.60 10.53 15.15
CA SER A 7 -14.00 10.86 15.42
C SER A 7 -14.96 10.09 14.51
N ALA A 8 -15.96 9.44 15.11
CA ALA A 8 -17.04 8.75 14.41
C ALA A 8 -18.39 9.22 14.96
N GLY A 9 -19.40 9.30 14.10
CA GLY A 9 -20.72 9.80 14.46
C GLY A 9 -21.83 8.89 13.94
N TRP A 10 -22.80 8.59 14.80
CA TRP A 10 -23.97 7.77 14.48
C TRP A 10 -25.25 8.59 14.64
N THR A 11 -26.18 8.43 13.70
CA THR A 11 -27.45 9.17 13.73
C THR A 11 -28.55 8.30 14.34
N LEU A 12 -29.07 8.73 15.49
CA LEU A 12 -30.25 8.16 16.11
C LEU A 12 -31.51 8.77 15.48
N ARG A 13 -32.36 7.95 14.86
CA ARG A 13 -33.59 8.42 14.17
C ARG A 13 -34.89 8.08 14.90
N SER A 14 -34.86 7.17 15.89
CA SER A 14 -36.04 6.75 16.67
C SER A 14 -35.61 6.20 18.03
N ALA A 15 -36.56 5.90 18.92
CA ALA A 15 -36.30 5.27 20.21
C ALA A 15 -35.78 3.83 20.01
N GLY A 16 -34.46 3.66 20.06
CA GLY A 16 -33.79 2.37 19.87
C GLY A 16 -32.28 2.49 20.08
N TRP A 17 -31.63 1.33 20.25
CA TRP A 17 -30.18 1.23 20.37
C TRP A 17 -29.52 1.23 18.98
N VAL A 18 -28.38 1.88 18.86
CA VAL A 18 -27.52 1.85 17.65
C VAL A 18 -26.13 1.42 18.10
N GLU A 19 -25.66 0.31 17.57
CA GLU A 19 -24.29 -0.15 17.73
C GLU A 19 -23.37 0.66 16.81
N GLY A 20 -22.23 1.09 17.36
CA GLY A 20 -21.26 1.90 16.64
C GLY A 20 -19.85 1.42 16.92
N GLU A 21 -19.11 1.12 15.85
CA GLU A 21 -17.69 0.75 15.92
C GLU A 21 -16.86 1.71 15.06
N THR A 22 -15.66 2.03 15.54
CA THR A 22 -14.66 2.78 14.76
C THR A 22 -13.26 2.29 15.09
N ILE A 23 -12.38 2.38 14.11
CA ILE A 23 -10.95 2.08 14.25
C ILE A 23 -10.19 3.38 14.06
N PHE A 24 -9.34 3.69 15.02
CA PHE A 24 -8.48 4.87 14.98
C PHE A 24 -7.02 4.47 15.23
N SER A 25 -6.09 5.30 14.77
CA SER A 25 -4.66 5.13 15.08
C SER A 25 -4.21 6.16 16.10
N GLY A 26 -3.68 5.69 17.23
CA GLY A 26 -3.13 6.54 18.28
C GLY A 26 -1.74 7.11 17.94
N GLY A 27 -1.07 6.59 16.92
CA GLY A 27 0.36 6.85 16.70
C GLY A 27 1.17 6.44 17.94
N ASP A 28 2.05 7.33 18.40
CA ASP A 28 2.91 7.10 19.58
C ASP A 28 2.20 7.36 20.93
N ARG A 29 0.89 7.61 20.92
CA ARG A 29 0.13 7.91 22.14
C ARG A 29 -0.11 6.63 22.94
N THR A 30 0.18 6.70 24.23
CA THR A 30 -0.01 5.58 25.18
C THR A 30 -1.35 5.65 25.94
N ARG A 31 -2.23 6.58 25.55
CA ARG A 31 -3.50 6.83 26.24
C ARG A 31 -4.58 7.18 25.24
N VAL A 32 -5.76 6.62 25.47
CA VAL A 32 -6.99 6.88 24.72
C VAL A 32 -8.03 7.46 25.67
N THR A 33 -8.77 8.47 25.21
CA THR A 33 -9.94 9.00 25.91
C THR A 33 -11.14 8.84 24.99
N VAL A 34 -12.17 8.13 25.46
CA VAL A 34 -13.44 8.02 24.73
C VAL A 34 -14.38 9.13 25.17
N GLN A 35 -14.87 9.92 24.22
CA GLN A 35 -15.85 10.98 24.47
C GLN A 35 -17.14 10.66 23.71
N CYS A 36 -18.20 10.36 24.44
CA CYS A 36 -19.54 10.19 23.88
C CYS A 36 -20.24 11.55 23.87
N ILE A 37 -20.44 12.14 22.69
CA ILE A 37 -21.03 13.47 22.53
C ILE A 37 -22.38 13.39 21.82
N ILE A 38 -23.35 14.17 22.29
CA ILE A 38 -24.61 14.38 21.58
C ILE A 38 -24.44 15.65 20.75
N ALA A 39 -24.37 15.51 19.43
CA ALA A 39 -24.29 16.64 18.51
C ALA A 39 -25.67 16.97 17.92
N GLY A 40 -26.06 18.23 17.94
CA GLY A 40 -27.33 18.71 17.36
C GLY A 40 -28.41 19.07 18.40
N ARG A 41 -29.66 19.20 17.94
CA ARG A 41 -30.82 19.54 18.80
C ARG A 41 -31.52 18.26 19.25
N ALA A 42 -30.98 17.59 20.26
CA ALA A 42 -31.66 16.50 20.95
C ALA A 42 -32.47 17.04 22.13
N SER A 43 -33.64 16.44 22.39
CA SER A 43 -34.41 16.64 23.62
C SER A 43 -34.67 15.29 24.29
N GLY A 44 -34.67 15.28 25.62
CA GLY A 44 -34.83 14.05 26.41
C GLY A 44 -33.50 13.46 26.91
N THR A 45 -33.53 12.18 27.28
CA THR A 45 -32.38 11.44 27.84
C THR A 45 -31.78 10.51 26.79
N VAL A 46 -30.45 10.47 26.71
CA VAL A 46 -29.68 9.55 25.87
C VAL A 46 -28.86 8.65 26.77
N TRP A 47 -28.84 7.36 26.47
CA TRP A 47 -28.07 6.35 27.19
C TRP A 47 -26.97 5.82 26.28
N PHE A 48 -25.82 5.50 26.87
CA PHE A 48 -24.73 4.77 26.23
C PHE A 48 -24.50 3.51 27.06
N ASP A 49 -24.27 2.38 26.40
CA ASP A 49 -23.98 1.10 27.04
C ASP A 49 -22.87 0.37 26.26
N ASP A 50 -22.24 -0.62 26.90
CA ASP A 50 -21.23 -1.50 26.30
C ASP A 50 -20.03 -0.79 25.61
N VAL A 51 -19.65 0.40 26.11
CA VAL A 51 -18.50 1.14 25.57
C VAL A 51 -17.19 0.44 25.95
N SER A 52 -16.51 -0.11 24.95
CA SER A 52 -15.22 -0.79 25.12
C SER A 52 -14.16 -0.23 24.17
N VAL A 53 -12.89 -0.35 24.57
CA VAL A 53 -11.73 -0.09 23.73
C VAL A 53 -10.86 -1.33 23.76
N ALA A 54 -10.58 -1.88 22.58
CA ALA A 54 -9.66 -2.98 22.41
C ALA A 54 -8.52 -2.54 21.49
N GLU A 55 -7.32 -3.03 21.77
CA GLU A 55 -6.22 -2.93 20.81
C GLU A 55 -6.59 -3.77 19.58
N VAL A 56 -6.67 -3.12 18.43
CA VAL A 56 -6.86 -3.84 17.16
C VAL A 56 -5.52 -4.45 16.78
N VAL A 57 -5.33 -5.71 17.15
CA VAL A 57 -4.19 -6.52 16.69
C VAL A 57 -4.49 -6.92 15.25
N TYR A 58 -4.12 -6.05 14.30
CA TYR A 58 -3.90 -6.51 12.94
C TYR A 58 -2.68 -7.44 12.96
N GLU A 59 -2.75 -8.55 12.25
CA GLU A 59 -1.55 -9.27 11.82
C GLU A 59 -0.79 -8.31 10.89
N GLN A 60 0.02 -7.43 11.48
CA GLN A 60 0.85 -6.52 10.72
C GLN A 60 1.81 -7.41 9.94
N GLU A 61 1.72 -7.39 8.60
CA GLU A 61 2.76 -7.95 7.76
C GLU A 61 4.10 -7.47 8.33
N PRO A 62 5.01 -8.38 8.73
CA PRO A 62 6.21 -8.01 9.44
C PRO A 62 6.92 -6.91 8.64
N LYS A 63 7.33 -5.84 9.32
CA LYS A 63 8.03 -4.71 8.70
C LYS A 63 9.13 -5.26 7.80
N ALA A 64 9.00 -5.01 6.50
CA ALA A 64 9.97 -5.50 5.52
C ALA A 64 11.37 -5.02 5.91
N LEU A 65 12.31 -5.96 5.96
CA LEU A 65 13.71 -5.68 6.12
C LEU A 65 14.23 -4.96 4.86
N PRO A 66 15.42 -4.32 4.91
CA PRO A 66 16.09 -3.87 3.71
C PRO A 66 16.10 -4.98 2.65
N GLY A 67 15.73 -4.63 1.42
CA GLY A 67 15.57 -5.62 0.36
C GLY A 67 16.89 -6.26 -0.05
N ASP A 68 16.85 -7.56 -0.35
CA ASP A 68 17.96 -8.32 -0.92
C ASP A 68 17.87 -8.30 -2.44
N SER A 69 18.84 -7.67 -3.11
CA SER A 69 18.85 -7.56 -4.57
C SER A 69 19.00 -8.89 -5.29
N LYS A 70 19.65 -9.90 -4.69
CA LYS A 70 19.74 -11.25 -5.29
C LYS A 70 18.39 -11.94 -5.25
N ARG A 71 17.65 -11.81 -4.14
CA ARG A 71 16.27 -12.31 -4.06
C ARG A 71 15.36 -11.56 -5.03
N GLY A 72 15.54 -10.24 -5.14
CA GLY A 72 14.81 -9.41 -6.10
C GLY A 72 15.04 -9.83 -7.55
N GLU A 73 16.27 -10.18 -7.91
CA GLU A 73 16.61 -10.74 -9.22
C GLU A 73 15.87 -12.06 -9.46
N GLN A 74 15.86 -12.96 -8.47
CA GLN A 74 15.12 -14.23 -8.57
C GLN A 74 13.62 -13.99 -8.75
N ILE A 75 13.03 -13.03 -8.04
CA ILE A 75 11.62 -12.68 -8.19
C ILE A 75 11.36 -12.12 -9.60
N PHE A 76 12.23 -11.22 -10.08
CA PHE A 76 12.10 -10.62 -11.41
C PHE A 76 12.08 -11.67 -12.53
N PHE A 77 13.01 -12.64 -12.47
CA PHE A 77 13.20 -13.65 -13.52
C PHE A 77 12.30 -14.89 -13.37
N ASN A 78 11.97 -15.30 -12.14
CA ASN A 78 11.41 -16.63 -11.89
C ASN A 78 10.07 -16.63 -11.16
N HIS A 79 9.58 -15.49 -10.65
CA HIS A 79 8.34 -15.49 -9.88
C HIS A 79 7.13 -15.82 -10.77
N PRO A 80 6.36 -16.87 -10.47
CA PRO A 80 5.35 -17.41 -11.38
C PRO A 80 4.18 -16.45 -11.65
N VAL A 81 3.80 -15.65 -10.65
CA VAL A 81 2.69 -14.69 -10.75
C VAL A 81 3.14 -13.28 -11.17
N ALA A 82 4.10 -12.68 -10.45
CA ALA A 82 4.63 -11.35 -10.78
C ALA A 82 5.23 -11.26 -12.20
N GLY A 83 5.97 -12.29 -12.64
CA GLY A 83 6.32 -12.50 -14.04
C GLY A 83 6.97 -11.31 -14.75
N CYS A 84 7.76 -10.50 -14.05
CA CYS A 84 8.30 -9.23 -14.57
C CYS A 84 9.08 -9.42 -15.89
N VAL A 85 9.91 -10.47 -15.94
CA VAL A 85 10.70 -10.85 -17.13
C VAL A 85 9.84 -11.18 -18.35
N ARG A 86 8.57 -11.55 -18.19
CA ARG A 86 7.70 -11.89 -19.34
C ARG A 86 7.44 -10.67 -20.22
N CYS A 87 7.55 -9.47 -19.66
CA CYS A 87 7.30 -8.22 -20.37
C CYS A 87 8.53 -7.32 -20.48
N HIS A 88 9.41 -7.32 -19.47
CA HIS A 88 10.57 -6.46 -19.41
C HIS A 88 11.86 -7.24 -19.62
N ALA A 89 12.77 -6.69 -20.42
CA ALA A 89 14.12 -7.21 -20.58
C ALA A 89 15.11 -6.54 -19.61
N VAL A 90 16.09 -7.32 -19.15
CA VAL A 90 17.32 -6.85 -18.48
C VAL A 90 18.49 -7.64 -19.04
N ALA A 91 19.58 -6.96 -19.40
CA ALA A 91 20.77 -7.55 -20.00
C ALA A 91 20.46 -8.47 -21.21
N GLY A 92 19.48 -8.07 -22.03
CA GLY A 92 19.03 -8.84 -23.19
C GLY A 92 18.19 -10.08 -22.87
N LYS A 93 17.87 -10.35 -21.60
CA LYS A 93 17.01 -11.47 -21.18
C LYS A 93 15.62 -10.97 -20.81
N GLY A 94 14.59 -11.56 -21.42
CA GLY A 94 13.19 -11.30 -21.11
C GLY A 94 12.36 -10.83 -22.30
N GLY A 95 11.16 -10.35 -22.00
CA GLY A 95 10.20 -9.86 -22.98
C GLY A 95 10.57 -8.47 -23.49
N VAL A 96 10.21 -8.21 -24.75
CA VAL A 96 10.38 -6.90 -25.41
C VAL A 96 9.05 -6.15 -25.54
N THR A 97 7.99 -6.66 -24.91
CA THR A 97 6.65 -6.05 -24.94
C THR A 97 6.61 -4.72 -24.17
N ARG A 98 7.48 -4.55 -23.17
CA ARG A 98 7.64 -3.33 -22.37
C ARG A 98 9.07 -2.82 -22.45
N PRO A 99 9.31 -1.52 -22.15
CA PRO A 99 10.65 -0.95 -22.18
C PRO A 99 11.64 -1.75 -21.32
N ALA A 100 12.87 -1.90 -21.82
CA ALA A 100 13.95 -2.53 -21.07
C ALA A 100 14.24 -1.76 -19.77
N LEU A 101 14.53 -2.49 -18.71
CA LEU A 101 14.81 -1.93 -17.39
C LEU A 101 16.31 -1.73 -17.13
N ASP A 102 17.17 -2.11 -18.08
CA ASP A 102 18.58 -1.73 -18.07
C ASP A 102 18.73 -0.23 -17.81
N GLY A 103 19.43 0.15 -16.74
CA GLY A 103 19.62 1.55 -16.39
C GLY A 103 18.42 2.30 -15.81
N ILE A 104 17.34 1.61 -15.42
CA ILE A 104 16.17 2.28 -14.83
C ILE A 104 16.52 3.11 -13.60
N ALA A 105 17.44 2.66 -12.75
CA ALA A 105 17.89 3.37 -11.56
C ALA A 105 18.72 4.63 -11.86
N SER A 106 19.16 4.80 -13.12
CA SER A 106 19.80 6.03 -13.58
C SER A 106 18.82 6.98 -14.27
N ARG A 107 17.72 6.45 -14.82
CA ARG A 107 16.69 7.25 -15.52
C ARG A 107 15.62 7.79 -14.60
N LYS A 108 15.33 7.09 -13.51
CA LYS A 108 14.21 7.37 -12.59
C LYS A 108 14.67 7.19 -11.15
N ASP A 109 14.05 7.94 -10.25
CA ASP A 109 14.34 7.87 -8.82
C ASP A 109 13.61 6.68 -8.16
N GLU A 110 13.97 6.41 -6.90
CA GLU A 110 13.36 5.32 -6.13
C GLU A 110 11.84 5.52 -5.96
N ALA A 111 11.39 6.77 -5.76
CA ALA A 111 9.98 7.08 -5.60
C ALA A 111 9.17 6.68 -6.84
N TYR A 112 9.68 6.98 -8.04
CA TYR A 112 9.07 6.57 -9.31
C TYR A 112 9.03 5.05 -9.45
N ILE A 113 10.08 4.34 -9.07
CA ILE A 113 10.13 2.86 -9.14
C ILE A 113 9.06 2.27 -8.20
N VAL A 114 8.98 2.76 -6.97
CA VAL A 114 7.98 2.31 -5.99
C VAL A 114 6.56 2.62 -6.46
N GLU A 115 6.32 3.83 -6.95
CA GLU A 115 5.02 4.24 -7.49
C GLU A 115 4.63 3.38 -8.70
N SER A 116 5.58 3.07 -9.60
CA SER A 116 5.32 2.19 -10.75
C SER A 116 4.98 0.76 -10.35
N LEU A 117 5.60 0.24 -9.28
CA LEU A 117 5.31 -1.10 -8.77
C LEU A 117 3.93 -1.16 -8.10
N LEU A 118 3.58 -0.16 -7.29
CA LEU A 118 2.34 -0.16 -6.51
C LEU A 118 1.13 0.34 -7.32
N SER A 119 1.36 1.34 -8.17
CA SER A 119 0.33 2.08 -8.91
C SER A 119 0.76 2.31 -10.37
N PRO A 120 0.90 1.25 -11.18
CA PRO A 120 1.42 1.34 -12.55
C PRO A 120 0.59 2.21 -13.52
N ASN A 121 -0.63 2.59 -13.13
CA ASN A 121 -1.51 3.50 -13.87
C ASN A 121 -1.45 4.95 -13.38
N ALA A 122 -0.77 5.25 -12.27
CA ALA A 122 -0.64 6.62 -11.75
C ALA A 122 0.24 7.49 -12.66
N LYS A 123 1.30 6.90 -13.21
CA LYS A 123 2.16 7.50 -14.24
C LYS A 123 2.47 6.45 -15.29
N THR A 124 1.76 6.49 -16.41
CA THR A 124 2.12 5.66 -17.56
C THR A 124 3.51 6.05 -18.05
N ALA A 125 4.40 5.07 -18.23
CA ALA A 125 5.75 5.30 -18.72
C ALA A 125 5.75 6.05 -20.07
N GLU A 126 6.73 6.95 -20.25
CA GLU A 126 6.92 7.72 -21.49
C GLU A 126 6.97 6.80 -22.71
N GLY A 127 6.17 7.12 -23.74
CA GLY A 127 6.06 6.33 -24.98
C GLY A 127 4.95 5.27 -24.99
N PHE A 128 4.17 5.13 -23.92
CA PHE A 128 3.07 4.18 -23.87
C PHE A 128 1.78 4.73 -24.51
N LYS A 129 1.20 3.97 -25.45
CA LYS A 129 0.06 4.38 -26.30
C LYS A 129 -1.32 3.94 -25.81
N LEU A 130 -1.43 3.13 -24.75
CA LEU A 130 -2.72 2.67 -24.24
C LEU A 130 -3.14 3.50 -23.03
N ALA A 131 -4.45 3.73 -22.90
CA ALA A 131 -5.03 4.47 -21.78
C ALA A 131 -4.83 3.79 -20.42
N VAL A 132 -4.55 2.48 -20.40
CA VAL A 132 -4.34 1.68 -19.18
C VAL A 132 -3.12 0.77 -19.38
N SER A 133 -2.22 0.79 -18.39
CA SER A 133 -1.09 -0.12 -18.31
C SER A 133 -1.59 -1.52 -17.92
N PRO A 134 -1.23 -2.58 -18.68
CA PRO A 134 -1.50 -3.97 -18.30
C PRO A 134 -0.49 -4.49 -17.26
N MET A 135 0.44 -3.65 -16.79
CA MET A 135 1.24 -4.00 -15.62
C MET A 135 0.30 -4.06 -14.41
N PRO A 136 0.24 -5.20 -13.70
CA PRO A 136 -0.60 -5.31 -12.51
C PRO A 136 0.00 -4.47 -11.37
N PRO A 137 -0.83 -3.95 -10.44
CA PRO A 137 -0.33 -3.40 -9.19
C PRO A 137 0.35 -4.50 -8.39
N VAL A 138 1.68 -4.47 -8.37
CA VAL A 138 2.54 -5.56 -7.89
C VAL A 138 2.36 -5.78 -6.38
N GLY A 139 1.98 -4.74 -5.63
CA GLY A 139 1.66 -4.85 -4.20
C GLY A 139 0.45 -5.74 -3.88
N LEU A 140 -0.35 -6.13 -4.88
CA LEU A 140 -1.41 -7.14 -4.71
C LEU A 140 -0.91 -8.58 -4.93
N ILE A 141 0.31 -8.73 -5.46
CA ILE A 141 0.90 -10.03 -5.85
C ILE A 141 2.08 -10.37 -4.93
N LEU A 142 2.95 -9.40 -4.66
CA LEU A 142 4.14 -9.56 -3.84
C LEU A 142 3.89 -9.06 -2.42
N LYS A 143 4.35 -9.84 -1.44
CA LYS A 143 4.32 -9.43 -0.02
C LYS A 143 5.36 -8.35 0.28
N GLY A 144 5.29 -7.74 1.46
CA GLY A 144 6.15 -6.60 1.83
C GLY A 144 7.64 -6.84 1.59
N GLN A 145 8.16 -8.02 1.96
CA GLN A 145 9.58 -8.35 1.76
C GLN A 145 9.94 -8.59 0.29
N GLU A 146 9.09 -9.29 -0.47
CA GLU A 146 9.35 -9.57 -1.89
C GLU A 146 9.34 -8.30 -2.72
N LEU A 147 8.42 -7.38 -2.41
CA LEU A 147 8.39 -6.05 -3.01
C LEU A 147 9.67 -5.26 -2.68
N ALA A 148 10.13 -5.32 -1.44
CA ALA A 148 11.37 -4.68 -1.02
C ALA A 148 12.60 -5.27 -1.77
N ASP A 149 12.65 -6.58 -1.93
CA ASP A 149 13.71 -7.29 -2.64
C ASP A 149 13.73 -6.91 -4.13
N VAL A 150 12.58 -6.93 -4.82
CA VAL A 150 12.48 -6.50 -6.23
C VAL A 150 12.89 -5.05 -6.40
N LYS A 151 12.42 -4.16 -5.52
CA LYS A 151 12.85 -2.76 -5.51
C LYS A 151 14.37 -2.66 -5.38
N ALA A 152 14.97 -3.38 -4.43
CA ALA A 152 16.41 -3.38 -4.22
C ALA A 152 17.16 -3.84 -5.48
N TYR A 153 16.69 -4.88 -6.17
CA TYR A 153 17.24 -5.32 -7.45
C TYR A 153 17.14 -4.24 -8.53
N LEU A 154 15.96 -3.65 -8.74
CA LEU A 154 15.76 -2.60 -9.74
C LEU A 154 16.68 -1.38 -9.49
N LEU A 155 16.93 -1.04 -8.23
CA LEU A 155 17.86 0.03 -7.84
C LEU A 155 19.34 -0.29 -8.14
N THR A 156 19.69 -1.56 -8.36
CA THR A 156 21.03 -1.94 -8.84
C THR A 156 21.22 -1.72 -10.35
N LEU A 157 20.12 -1.63 -11.12
CA LEU A 157 20.14 -1.50 -12.57
C LEU A 157 20.45 -0.05 -12.99
N LYS A 158 21.70 0.36 -12.82
CA LYS A 158 22.23 1.64 -13.29
C LYS A 158 22.65 1.54 -14.76
N ALA A 159 22.64 2.67 -15.47
CA ALA A 159 23.12 2.72 -16.84
C ALA A 159 24.57 2.21 -16.85
N GLY A 160 24.88 1.31 -17.78
CA GLY A 160 26.22 0.73 -17.89
C GLY A 160 27.27 1.82 -18.02
N ASN A 161 28.40 1.61 -17.34
CA ASN A 161 29.67 2.15 -17.80
C ASN A 161 30.15 1.33 -18.99
#